data_AF-A0A8B7P859-F1
#
_entry.id   AF-A0A8B7P859-F1
#
_cell.length_a   1.000
_cell.length_b   1.000
_cell.length_c   1.000
_cell.angle_alpha   90.00
_cell.angle_beta   90.00
_cell.angle_gamma   90.00
#
_symmetry.space_group_name_H-M   'P 1'
#
loop_
_entity.id
_entity.type
_entity.pdbx_description
1 polymer ?
#
loop_
_entity_poly.entity_id
_entity_poly.type
_entity_poly.pdbx_seq_one_letter_code
_entity_poly.pdbx_strand_id
1 'polypeptide(L)'
;MSLKSWMCGGRVLVAPCSRVGHVFVRRPTSKTGGLLRNTRRIAEVWLDEYKKFYYDLRPQALYKNYGNISTQLSLKQRLQCRSFSWYLMTVYPELLPPTPIILRQGTLRHGASCLSVVVYTEPQRRSLKGTSRTLGYVECSEAATFVLTSDGRLMADGLCVTSSPPADARVVLAACGASSNARWTYDAGLQQLVHAASSWCMSPAADDVTVTQPCSAGALGWTFQRR
;
A
#
# COMPACT_ATOMS: atom_id res chain seq x y z
N MET A 1 -13.32 -4.57 15.21
CA MET A 1 -12.47 -5.70 15.60
C MET A 1 -11.98 -6.49 14.40
N SER A 2 -12.80 -6.72 13.37
CA SER A 2 -12.42 -7.52 12.19
C SER A 2 -11.13 -7.07 11.48
N LEU A 3 -10.95 -5.77 11.22
CA LEU A 3 -9.74 -5.24 10.56
C LEU A 3 -8.47 -5.56 11.36
N LYS A 4 -8.50 -5.30 12.67
CA LYS A 4 -7.40 -5.65 13.58
C LYS A 4 -7.06 -7.13 13.53
N SER A 5 -8.07 -8.00 13.58
CA SER A 5 -7.85 -9.45 13.55
C SER A 5 -7.14 -9.86 12.27
N TRP A 6 -7.64 -9.47 11.09
CA TRP A 6 -7.04 -9.85 9.82
C TRP A 6 -5.65 -9.24 9.59
N MET A 7 -5.51 -7.94 9.82
CA MET A 7 -4.28 -7.22 9.49
C MET A 7 -3.15 -7.52 10.47
N CYS A 8 -3.43 -8.03 11.67
CA CYS A 8 -2.42 -8.30 12.69
C CYS A 8 -2.21 -9.80 12.97
N GLY A 9 -2.46 -10.67 11.97
CA GLY A 9 -2.10 -12.10 12.01
C GLY A 9 -3.19 -13.07 12.50
N GLY A 10 -4.39 -12.59 12.79
CA GLY A 10 -5.55 -13.41 13.09
C GLY A 10 -6.44 -13.67 11.86
N ARG A 11 -7.61 -14.27 12.11
CA ARG A 11 -8.64 -14.56 11.10
C ARG A 11 -10.04 -14.42 11.70
N VAL A 12 -11.04 -14.14 10.86
CA VAL A 12 -12.45 -14.13 11.26
C VAL A 12 -13.16 -15.21 10.46
N LEU A 13 -13.86 -16.11 11.16
CA LEU A 13 -14.56 -17.25 10.57
C LEU A 13 -16.02 -17.22 10.99
N VAL A 14 -16.91 -17.56 10.06
CA VAL A 14 -18.32 -17.87 10.37
C VAL A 14 -18.42 -19.38 10.50
N ALA A 15 -18.71 -19.87 11.71
CA ALA A 15 -18.81 -21.30 11.98
C ALA A 15 -20.26 -21.79 11.75
N PRO A 16 -20.56 -22.51 10.66
CA PRO A 16 -21.95 -22.87 10.31
C PRO A 16 -22.62 -23.82 11.32
N CYS A 17 -21.82 -24.56 12.09
CA CYS A 17 -22.28 -25.50 13.12
C CYS A 17 -22.62 -24.81 14.45
N SER A 18 -22.19 -23.56 14.68
CA SER A 18 -22.50 -22.80 15.89
C SER A 18 -23.61 -21.81 15.59
N ARG A 19 -24.78 -21.97 16.24
CA ARG A 19 -25.98 -21.19 15.93
C ARG A 19 -26.44 -20.42 17.16
N VAL A 20 -26.65 -19.12 16.99
CA VAL A 20 -27.24 -18.22 17.98
C VAL A 20 -28.27 -17.35 17.25
N GLY A 21 -29.49 -17.28 17.78
CA GLY A 21 -30.54 -16.41 17.25
C GLY A 21 -30.38 -14.97 17.75
N HIS A 22 -30.55 -13.98 16.87
CA HIS A 22 -30.56 -12.56 17.22
C HIS A 22 -31.88 -11.92 16.77
N VAL A 23 -32.58 -11.26 17.69
CA VAL A 23 -33.81 -10.52 17.37
C VAL A 23 -33.43 -9.14 16.82
N PHE A 24 -33.61 -8.94 15.52
CA PHE A 24 -33.30 -7.66 14.88
C PHE A 24 -34.39 -6.62 15.16
N VAL A 25 -34.03 -5.57 15.91
CA VAL A 25 -34.93 -4.44 16.16
C VAL A 25 -34.82 -3.43 15.01
N ARG A 26 -35.96 -3.05 14.44
CA ARG A 26 -36.04 -2.23 13.20
C ARG A 26 -35.61 -0.77 13.39
N ARG A 27 -35.68 -0.23 14.61
CA ARG A 27 -35.28 1.15 14.95
C ARG A 27 -34.66 1.21 16.36
N PRO A 28 -33.35 1.01 16.51
CA PRO A 28 -32.70 1.24 17.79
C PRO A 28 -32.79 2.73 18.15
N THR A 29 -33.09 3.06 19.40
CA THR A 29 -33.03 4.44 19.92
C THR A 29 -31.58 4.92 19.76
N SER A 30 -31.37 5.84 18.82
CA SER A 30 -30.02 6.17 18.39
C SER A 30 -29.30 6.99 19.47
N LYS A 31 -28.21 6.46 20.03
CA LYS A 31 -27.15 7.30 20.61
C LYS A 31 -26.36 7.94 19.45
N THR A 32 -27.00 8.88 18.76
CA THR A 32 -26.63 9.42 17.44
C THR A 32 -25.26 10.08 17.36
N GLY A 33 -24.68 10.50 18.49
CA GLY A 33 -23.39 11.18 18.50
C GLY A 33 -22.16 10.28 18.35
N GLY A 34 -22.25 9.01 18.78
CA GLY A 34 -21.09 8.14 18.96
C GLY A 34 -20.61 7.42 17.70
N LEU A 35 -21.54 7.07 16.79
CA LEU A 35 -21.23 6.25 15.62
C LEU A 35 -20.26 6.94 14.66
N LEU A 36 -20.50 8.22 14.35
CA LEU A 36 -19.64 8.98 13.44
C LEU A 36 -18.22 9.14 14.01
N ARG A 37 -18.12 9.42 15.32
CA ARG A 37 -16.82 9.45 16.02
C ARG A 37 -16.12 8.10 15.94
N ASN A 38 -16.83 7.01 16.23
CA ASN A 38 -16.22 5.67 16.29
C ASN A 38 -15.78 5.18 14.92
N THR A 39 -16.60 5.41 13.89
CA THR A 39 -16.26 5.05 12.49
C THR A 39 -15.09 5.89 11.97
N ARG A 40 -15.02 7.19 12.30
CA ARG A 40 -13.83 8.00 12.02
C ARG A 40 -12.57 7.47 12.69
N ARG A 41 -12.63 7.09 13.96
CA ARG A 41 -11.47 6.48 14.66
C ARG A 41 -10.99 5.21 13.96
N ILE A 42 -11.92 4.39 13.45
CA ILE A 42 -11.56 3.20 12.67
C ILE A 42 -10.89 3.60 11.35
N ALA A 43 -11.46 4.58 10.64
CA ALA A 43 -10.92 5.07 9.38
C ALA A 43 -9.49 5.60 9.53
N GLU A 44 -9.23 6.42 10.54
CA GLU A 44 -7.91 7.01 10.79
C GLU A 44 -6.84 5.99 11.19
N VAL A 45 -7.21 4.90 11.85
CA VAL A 45 -6.26 3.88 12.31
C VAL A 45 -6.02 2.80 11.27
N TRP A 46 -7.08 2.34 10.59
CA TRP A 46 -7.06 1.07 9.85
C TRP A 46 -7.23 1.19 8.34
N LEU A 47 -7.74 2.30 7.81
CA LEU A 47 -8.03 2.39 6.36
C LEU A 47 -6.89 3.03 5.55
N ASP A 48 -5.80 3.44 6.18
CA ASP A 48 -4.64 4.05 5.53
C ASP A 48 -5.05 5.14 4.51
N GLU A 49 -4.68 5.00 3.24
CA GLU A 49 -5.04 5.93 2.16
C GLU A 49 -6.47 5.80 1.67
N TYR A 50 -7.10 4.65 1.91
CA TYR A 50 -8.46 4.35 1.48
C TYR A 50 -9.50 5.07 2.34
N LYS A 51 -9.09 5.68 3.47
CA LYS A 51 -9.99 6.54 4.27
C LYS A 51 -10.57 7.70 3.46
N LYS A 52 -9.94 8.10 2.34
CA LYS A 52 -10.51 9.10 1.42
C LYS A 52 -11.91 8.70 0.94
N PHE A 53 -12.11 7.44 0.56
CA PHE A 53 -13.40 6.93 0.10
C PHE A 53 -14.46 6.96 1.19
N TYR A 54 -14.07 6.68 2.44
CA TYR A 54 -14.96 6.84 3.59
C TYR A 54 -15.40 8.31 3.76
N TYR A 55 -14.47 9.25 3.59
CA TYR A 55 -14.78 10.68 3.68
C TYR A 55 -15.59 11.21 2.50
N ASP A 56 -15.36 10.72 1.28
CA ASP A 56 -16.16 11.06 0.11
C ASP A 56 -17.63 10.64 0.31
N LEU A 57 -17.86 9.45 0.90
CA LEU A 57 -19.19 8.94 1.20
C LEU A 57 -19.83 9.56 2.46
N ARG A 58 -19.02 10.10 3.38
CA ARG A 58 -19.45 10.70 4.65
C ARG A 58 -18.68 11.98 4.94
N PRO A 59 -18.88 13.07 4.17
CA PRO A 59 -18.11 14.31 4.32
C PRO A 59 -18.19 14.91 5.73
N GLN A 60 -19.33 14.77 6.40
CA GLN A 60 -19.54 15.22 7.78
C GLN A 60 -18.58 14.59 8.80
N ALA A 61 -17.97 13.43 8.49
CA ALA A 61 -16.98 12.81 9.35
C ALA A 61 -15.70 13.66 9.44
N LEU A 62 -15.30 14.39 8.38
CA LEU A 62 -14.09 15.23 8.35
C LEU A 62 -14.04 16.25 9.49
N TYR A 63 -15.20 16.79 9.88
CA TYR A 63 -15.33 17.80 10.92
C TYR A 63 -15.62 17.21 12.31
N LYS A 64 -15.88 15.90 12.42
CA LYS A 64 -16.24 15.27 13.69
C LYS A 64 -15.01 15.00 14.56
N ASN A 65 -14.87 15.68 15.70
CA ASN A 65 -13.81 15.36 16.65
C ASN A 65 -13.85 13.87 17.07
N TYR A 66 -12.74 13.17 16.83
CA TYR A 66 -12.59 11.75 17.09
C TYR A 66 -11.72 11.43 18.32
N GLY A 67 -11.11 12.45 18.94
CA GLY A 67 -10.22 12.34 20.10
C GLY A 67 -8.88 11.67 19.79
N ASN A 68 -8.07 11.48 20.83
CA ASN A 68 -6.72 10.90 20.69
C ASN A 68 -6.77 9.42 20.23
N ILE A 69 -5.95 9.07 19.23
CA ILE A 69 -5.80 7.72 18.68
C ILE A 69 -4.36 7.15 18.81
N SER A 70 -3.48 7.82 19.54
CA SER A 70 -2.06 7.46 19.65
C SER A 70 -1.84 6.02 20.11
N THR A 71 -2.64 5.56 21.09
CA THR A 71 -2.56 4.18 21.61
C THR A 71 -2.95 3.13 20.57
N GLN A 72 -3.88 3.44 19.66
CA GLN A 72 -4.25 2.52 18.59
C GLN A 72 -3.20 2.48 17.49
N LEU A 73 -2.60 3.63 17.16
CA LEU A 73 -1.51 3.73 16.20
C LEU A 73 -0.25 3.00 16.71
N SER A 74 0.15 3.23 17.96
CA SER A 74 1.30 2.55 18.57
C SER A 74 1.09 1.05 18.65
N LEU A 75 -0.13 0.59 18.93
CA LEU A 75 -0.47 -0.83 18.91
C LEU A 75 -0.32 -1.43 17.50
N LYS A 76 -0.82 -0.74 16.46
CA LYS A 76 -0.71 -1.19 15.07
C LYS A 76 0.77 -1.34 14.65
N GLN A 77 1.60 -0.37 15.03
CA GLN A 77 3.05 -0.41 14.79
C GLN A 77 3.73 -1.54 15.56
N ARG A 78 3.48 -1.65 16.87
CA ARG A 78 4.09 -2.68 17.72
C ARG A 78 3.77 -4.11 17.27
N LEU A 79 2.55 -4.33 16.78
CA LEU A 79 2.12 -5.63 16.25
C LEU A 79 2.55 -5.87 14.80
N GLN A 80 3.23 -4.91 14.17
CA GLN A 80 3.67 -4.99 12.77
C GLN A 80 2.51 -5.39 11.82
N CYS A 81 1.33 -4.80 12.04
CA CYS A 81 0.15 -5.16 11.27
C CYS A 81 0.34 -4.81 9.79
N ARG A 82 -0.21 -5.64 8.91
CA ARG A 82 -0.29 -5.44 7.46
C ARG A 82 -1.09 -4.18 7.12
N SER A 83 -0.86 -3.64 5.93
CA SER A 83 -1.58 -2.48 5.40
C SER A 83 -3.02 -2.81 4.99
N PHE A 84 -3.87 -1.80 4.89
CA PHE A 84 -5.25 -1.98 4.41
C PHE A 84 -5.28 -2.37 2.93
N SER A 85 -4.27 -1.95 2.15
CA SER A 85 -4.10 -2.41 0.77
C SER A 85 -3.93 -3.94 0.72
N TRP A 86 -3.09 -4.50 1.59
CA TRP A 86 -2.94 -5.95 1.70
C TRP A 86 -4.27 -6.64 2.07
N TYR A 87 -5.05 -6.05 3.00
CA TYR A 87 -6.36 -6.56 3.37
C TYR A 87 -7.31 -6.62 2.17
N LEU A 88 -7.40 -5.55 1.36
CA LEU A 88 -8.25 -5.57 0.17
C LEU A 88 -7.75 -6.55 -0.87
N MET A 89 -6.44 -6.63 -1.13
CA MET A 89 -5.93 -7.55 -2.16
C MET A 89 -6.00 -9.03 -1.77
N THR A 90 -5.99 -9.35 -0.47
CA THR A 90 -5.82 -10.73 0.03
C THR A 90 -7.07 -11.27 0.72
N VAL A 91 -7.78 -10.42 1.50
CA VAL A 91 -8.88 -10.84 2.36
C VAL A 91 -10.24 -10.47 1.78
N TYR A 92 -10.37 -9.29 1.17
CA TYR A 92 -11.65 -8.82 0.62
C TYR A 92 -11.51 -8.16 -0.78
N PRO A 93 -10.99 -8.88 -1.78
CA PRO A 93 -10.72 -8.35 -3.12
C PRO A 93 -11.97 -7.93 -3.89
N GLU A 94 -13.11 -8.57 -3.64
CA GLU A 94 -14.40 -8.24 -4.25
C GLU A 94 -14.94 -6.85 -3.86
N LEU A 95 -14.37 -6.22 -2.83
CA LEU A 95 -14.70 -4.84 -2.48
C LEU A 95 -14.04 -3.82 -3.42
N LEU A 96 -12.94 -4.19 -4.09
CA LEU A 96 -12.28 -3.29 -5.03
C LEU A 96 -13.13 -3.13 -6.30
N PRO A 97 -13.26 -1.91 -6.83
CA PRO A 97 -13.92 -1.72 -8.11
C PRO A 97 -13.17 -2.45 -9.23
N PRO A 98 -13.86 -2.81 -10.34
CA PRO A 98 -13.22 -3.47 -11.48
C PRO A 98 -12.07 -2.66 -12.09
N THR A 99 -12.17 -1.33 -12.02
CA THR A 99 -11.13 -0.40 -12.45
C THR A 99 -10.29 0.07 -11.26
N PRO A 100 -8.96 -0.16 -11.26
CA PRO A 100 -8.10 0.30 -10.19
C PRO A 100 -8.14 1.83 -10.05
N ILE A 101 -8.24 2.30 -8.82
CA ILE A 101 -8.23 3.73 -8.51
C ILE A 101 -6.81 4.16 -8.17
N ILE A 102 -6.41 5.35 -8.61
CA ILE A 102 -5.14 5.96 -8.23
C ILE A 102 -5.18 6.31 -6.73
N LEU A 103 -4.29 5.70 -5.95
CA LEU A 103 -4.08 6.02 -4.54
C LEU A 103 -3.08 7.16 -4.38
N ARG A 104 -1.95 7.05 -5.08
CA ARG A 104 -0.89 8.06 -5.11
C ARG A 104 -0.35 8.25 -6.51
N GLN A 105 0.11 9.46 -6.75
CA GLN A 105 0.78 9.84 -7.98
C GLN A 105 1.82 10.91 -7.65
N GLY A 106 3.01 10.80 -8.25
CA GLY A 106 4.09 11.75 -8.02
C GLY A 106 5.47 11.17 -8.28
N THR A 107 6.50 11.93 -7.93
CA THR A 107 7.89 11.44 -7.96
C THR A 107 8.19 10.68 -6.66
N LEU A 108 9.03 9.65 -6.75
CA LEU A 108 9.47 8.86 -5.60
C LEU A 108 10.83 9.36 -5.12
N ARG A 109 10.85 10.13 -4.04
CA ARG A 109 12.08 10.67 -3.47
C ARG A 109 12.73 9.72 -2.48
N HIS A 110 14.06 9.64 -2.54
CA HIS A 110 14.91 8.97 -1.58
C HIS A 110 16.13 9.87 -1.29
N GLY A 111 16.18 10.46 -0.09
CA GLY A 111 17.25 11.40 0.26
C GLY A 111 17.25 12.68 -0.59
N ALA A 112 18.36 12.94 -1.28
CA ALA A 112 18.52 14.07 -2.18
C ALA A 112 18.10 13.77 -3.63
N SER A 113 17.89 12.49 -3.96
CA SER A 113 17.61 12.04 -5.32
C SER A 113 16.19 11.50 -5.45
N CYS A 114 15.72 11.35 -6.68
CA CYS A 114 14.44 10.73 -6.99
C CYS A 114 14.62 9.53 -7.91
N LEU A 115 13.71 8.57 -7.76
CA LEU A 115 13.63 7.42 -8.63
C LEU A 115 13.19 7.84 -10.03
N SER A 116 13.85 7.29 -11.04
CA SER A 116 13.44 7.47 -12.42
C SER A 116 13.68 6.22 -13.24
N VAL A 117 13.06 6.19 -14.41
CA VAL A 117 13.24 5.16 -15.41
C VAL A 117 14.50 5.48 -16.19
N VAL A 118 15.53 4.65 -16.03
CA VAL A 118 16.78 4.78 -16.78
C VAL A 118 16.84 3.69 -17.84
N VAL A 119 17.12 4.11 -19.06
CA VAL A 119 17.40 3.20 -20.18
C VAL A 119 18.91 3.16 -20.33
N TYR A 120 19.56 2.10 -19.83
CA TYR A 120 20.96 1.88 -20.16
C TYR A 120 21.07 1.50 -21.64
N THR A 121 21.53 2.41 -22.48
CA THR A 121 22.05 2.05 -23.80
C THR A 121 23.48 1.56 -23.63
N GLU A 122 23.68 0.33 -23.13
CA GLU A 122 24.99 -0.33 -23.27
C GLU A 122 25.05 -1.15 -24.57
N PRO A 123 26.14 -1.07 -25.36
CA PRO A 123 26.25 -1.79 -26.63
C PRO A 123 26.49 -3.30 -26.53
N GLN A 124 26.60 -3.90 -25.33
CA GLN A 124 27.14 -5.27 -25.23
C GLN A 124 26.59 -6.19 -24.13
N ARG A 125 25.46 -5.86 -23.49
CA ARG A 125 24.80 -6.84 -22.60
C ARG A 125 23.67 -7.53 -23.34
N ARG A 126 23.87 -8.83 -23.58
CA ARG A 126 22.92 -9.78 -24.18
C ARG A 126 21.47 -9.38 -23.92
N SER A 127 20.81 -8.98 -24.99
CA SER A 127 19.36 -8.92 -25.20
C SER A 127 18.55 -9.46 -24.02
N LEU A 128 18.10 -8.57 -23.13
CA LEU A 128 16.81 -8.77 -22.47
C LEU A 128 15.79 -8.69 -23.60
N LYS A 129 15.45 -9.84 -24.19
CA LYS A 129 14.26 -9.95 -25.04
C LYS A 129 13.07 -9.48 -24.22
N GLY A 130 12.49 -8.35 -24.60
CA GLY A 130 11.17 -7.90 -24.17
C GLY A 130 11.18 -6.77 -23.14
N THR A 131 10.67 -5.60 -23.56
CA THR A 131 9.92 -4.57 -22.81
C THR A 131 10.31 -4.16 -21.37
N SER A 132 11.38 -4.68 -20.78
CA SER A 132 11.77 -4.41 -19.40
C SER A 132 12.75 -3.26 -19.33
N ARG A 133 12.53 -2.33 -18.40
CA ARG A 133 13.38 -1.15 -18.16
C ARG A 133 13.94 -1.19 -16.75
N THR A 134 15.10 -0.58 -16.55
CA THR A 134 15.75 -0.47 -15.26
C THR A 134 15.36 0.82 -14.54
N LEU A 135 15.55 0.82 -13.23
CA LEU A 135 15.31 1.96 -12.38
C LEU A 135 16.65 2.51 -11.88
N GLY A 136 16.68 3.79 -11.56
CA GLY A 136 17.88 4.47 -11.09
C GLY A 136 17.54 5.80 -10.45
N TYR A 137 18.57 6.57 -10.10
CA TYR A 137 18.45 7.81 -9.35
C TYR A 137 18.85 9.01 -10.22
N VAL A 138 18.01 10.04 -10.21
CA VAL A 138 18.24 11.31 -10.91
C VAL A 138 17.82 12.48 -10.03
N GLU A 139 18.05 13.71 -10.50
CA GLU A 139 17.47 14.89 -9.87
C GLU A 139 15.95 14.87 -9.94
N CYS A 140 15.29 15.30 -8.86
CA CYS A 140 13.83 15.23 -8.75
C CYS A 140 13.07 16.04 -9.80
N SER A 141 13.71 17.04 -10.42
CA SER A 141 13.19 17.81 -11.56
C SER A 141 13.00 16.94 -12.81
N GLU A 142 13.88 15.96 -13.02
CA GLU A 142 13.93 15.08 -14.20
C GLU A 142 13.34 13.68 -13.92
N ALA A 143 12.89 13.44 -12.69
CA ALA A 143 12.39 12.15 -12.27
C ALA A 143 11.07 11.75 -12.95
N ALA A 144 10.93 10.45 -13.19
CA ALA A 144 9.70 9.87 -13.69
C ALA A 144 8.54 10.01 -12.69
N THR A 145 7.32 10.02 -13.22
CA THR A 145 6.10 10.01 -12.39
C THR A 145 5.66 8.57 -12.14
N PHE A 146 5.51 8.22 -10.88
CA PHE A 146 5.01 6.93 -10.44
C PHE A 146 3.56 7.03 -10.00
N VAL A 147 2.78 6.00 -10.30
CA VAL A 147 1.37 5.88 -9.93
C VAL A 147 1.18 4.60 -9.14
N LEU A 148 0.69 4.71 -7.90
CA LEU A 148 0.27 3.58 -7.08
C LEU A 148 -1.25 3.45 -7.14
N THR A 149 -1.73 2.26 -7.48
CA THR A 149 -3.15 1.95 -7.65
C THR A 149 -3.71 1.10 -6.51
N SER A 150 -5.04 1.04 -6.42
CA SER A 150 -5.77 0.34 -5.35
C SER A 150 -5.64 -1.18 -5.38
N ASP A 151 -5.25 -1.77 -6.50
CA ASP A 151 -4.94 -3.19 -6.62
C ASP A 151 -3.43 -3.47 -6.46
N GLY A 152 -2.67 -2.48 -5.98
CA GLY A 152 -1.27 -2.59 -5.62
C GLY A 152 -0.29 -2.46 -6.79
N ARG A 153 -0.72 -2.11 -8.01
CA ARG A 153 0.24 -1.85 -9.09
C ARG A 153 0.94 -0.50 -8.87
N LEU A 154 2.27 -0.54 -8.83
CA LEU A 154 3.13 0.64 -8.91
C LEU A 154 3.62 0.77 -10.34
N MET A 155 3.27 1.85 -11.02
CA MET A 155 3.46 2.01 -12.47
C MET A 155 4.28 3.26 -12.81
N ALA A 156 5.10 3.15 -13.86
CA ALA A 156 5.77 4.27 -14.53
C ALA A 156 5.90 3.96 -16.02
N ASP A 157 5.75 4.96 -16.90
CA ASP A 157 5.80 4.80 -18.37
C ASP A 157 4.92 3.67 -18.93
N GLY A 158 3.75 3.42 -18.32
CA GLY A 158 2.85 2.33 -18.72
C GLY A 158 3.35 0.91 -18.38
N LEU A 159 4.48 0.80 -17.68
CA LEU A 159 5.03 -0.45 -17.16
C LEU A 159 4.80 -0.55 -15.65
N CYS A 160 4.82 -1.78 -15.14
CA CYS A 160 4.69 -2.08 -13.72
C CYS A 160 6.03 -2.39 -13.09
N VAL A 161 6.26 -1.85 -11.91
CA VAL A 161 7.41 -2.16 -11.07
C VAL A 161 7.26 -3.59 -10.56
N THR A 162 8.25 -4.44 -10.80
CA THR A 162 8.20 -5.87 -10.50
C THR A 162 9.51 -6.36 -9.91
N SER A 163 9.43 -7.39 -9.06
CA SER A 163 10.57 -8.11 -8.51
C SER A 163 10.19 -9.56 -8.19
N SER A 164 11.15 -10.48 -8.23
CA SER A 164 10.90 -11.92 -7.98
C SER A 164 11.90 -12.52 -6.98
N PRO A 165 11.97 -11.98 -5.74
CA PRO A 165 12.83 -12.55 -4.71
C PRO A 165 12.36 -13.95 -4.28
N PRO A 166 13.25 -14.84 -3.81
CA PRO A 166 14.69 -14.62 -3.62
C PRO A 166 15.52 -14.87 -4.89
N ALA A 167 14.91 -15.39 -5.96
CA ALA A 167 15.62 -15.75 -7.19
C ALA A 167 16.23 -14.53 -7.89
N ASP A 168 15.51 -13.42 -7.91
CA ASP A 168 16.00 -12.13 -8.36
C ASP A 168 15.43 -11.01 -7.49
N ALA A 169 16.29 -10.43 -6.66
CA ALA A 169 15.94 -9.32 -5.77
C ALA A 169 15.97 -7.96 -6.50
N ARG A 170 16.35 -7.89 -7.78
CA ARG A 170 16.33 -6.66 -8.54
C ARG A 170 14.90 -6.17 -8.75
N VAL A 171 14.72 -4.86 -8.77
CA VAL A 171 13.44 -4.23 -9.10
C VAL A 171 13.55 -3.63 -10.50
N VAL A 172 12.67 -4.08 -11.39
CA VAL A 172 12.64 -3.62 -12.79
C VAL A 172 11.23 -3.17 -13.15
N LEU A 173 11.11 -2.44 -14.26
CA LEU A 173 9.83 -2.19 -14.91
C LEU A 173 9.59 -3.28 -15.96
N ALA A 174 8.41 -3.85 -15.99
CA ALA A 174 8.00 -4.83 -16.99
C ALA A 174 6.52 -4.65 -17.37
N ALA A 175 6.05 -5.40 -18.36
CA ALA A 175 4.64 -5.39 -18.72
C ALA A 175 3.76 -5.73 -17.50
N CYS A 176 2.68 -4.98 -17.32
CA CYS A 176 1.74 -5.17 -16.22
C CYS A 176 0.98 -6.49 -16.38
N GLY A 177 1.50 -7.56 -15.78
CA GLY A 177 0.80 -8.84 -15.65
C GLY A 177 -0.12 -8.90 -14.43
N ALA A 178 -0.97 -9.93 -14.38
CA ALA A 178 -1.80 -10.22 -13.20
C ALA A 178 -1.00 -10.81 -12.00
N SER A 179 0.29 -11.07 -12.18
CA SER A 179 1.16 -11.71 -11.19
C SER A 179 1.29 -10.89 -9.90
N SER A 180 1.37 -11.57 -8.76
CA SER A 180 1.65 -10.95 -7.46
C SER A 180 3.01 -10.26 -7.37
N ASN A 181 3.96 -10.64 -8.24
CA ASN A 181 5.34 -10.11 -8.29
C ASN A 181 5.43 -8.64 -8.75
N ALA A 182 4.31 -8.06 -9.16
CA ALA A 182 4.19 -6.66 -9.56
C ALA A 182 3.28 -5.86 -8.60
N ARG A 183 2.95 -6.42 -7.43
CA ARG A 183 2.08 -5.78 -6.44
C ARG A 183 2.90 -5.24 -5.26
N TRP A 184 2.55 -4.03 -4.85
CA TRP A 184 3.22 -3.25 -3.83
C TRP A 184 2.19 -2.63 -2.89
N THR A 185 2.59 -2.50 -1.63
CA THR A 185 1.86 -1.70 -0.65
C THR A 185 2.78 -0.60 -0.13
N TYR A 186 2.25 0.61 0.00
CA TYR A 186 3.01 1.73 0.54
C TYR A 186 2.56 2.00 1.98
N ASP A 187 3.51 2.00 2.91
CA ASP A 187 3.31 2.50 4.26
C ASP A 187 3.84 3.93 4.34
N ALA A 188 2.92 4.90 4.40
CA ALA A 188 3.28 6.31 4.47
C ALA A 188 3.90 6.72 5.81
N GLY A 189 3.61 5.99 6.89
CA GLY A 189 4.17 6.26 8.21
C GLY A 189 5.61 5.79 8.33
N LEU A 190 5.94 4.68 7.68
CA LEU A 190 7.30 4.13 7.61
C LEU A 190 8.07 4.58 6.37
N GLN A 191 7.43 5.26 5.42
CA GLN A 191 7.99 5.63 4.12
C GLN A 191 8.57 4.41 3.38
N GLN A 192 7.81 3.32 3.37
CA GLN A 192 8.28 2.02 2.84
C GLN A 192 7.34 1.51 1.74
N LEU A 193 7.94 1.07 0.64
CA LEU A 193 7.27 0.27 -0.39
C LEU A 193 7.55 -1.20 -0.11
N VAL A 194 6.50 -1.95 0.21
CA VAL A 194 6.57 -3.36 0.57
C VAL A 194 6.05 -4.20 -0.59
N HIS A 195 6.86 -5.13 -1.07
CA HIS A 195 6.50 -6.10 -2.08
C HIS A 195 5.47 -7.08 -1.52
N ALA A 196 4.30 -7.18 -2.15
CA ALA A 196 3.15 -7.87 -1.58
C ALA A 196 3.38 -9.40 -1.43
N ALA A 197 4.08 -10.01 -2.39
CA ALA A 197 4.29 -11.46 -2.39
C ALA A 197 5.32 -11.92 -1.34
N SER A 198 6.46 -11.22 -1.24
CA SER A 198 7.55 -11.62 -0.34
C SER A 198 7.54 -10.90 1.01
N SER A 199 6.78 -9.83 1.16
CA SER A 199 6.86 -8.91 2.31
C SER A 199 8.22 -8.21 2.46
N TRP A 200 9.06 -8.20 1.42
CA TRP A 200 10.35 -7.51 1.42
C TRP A 200 10.15 -6.04 1.04
N CYS A 201 11.05 -5.17 1.47
CA CYS A 201 10.94 -3.74 1.17
C CYS A 201 11.81 -3.34 -0.01
N MET A 202 11.29 -2.46 -0.85
CA MET A 202 12.07 -1.76 -1.86
C MET A 202 13.15 -0.94 -1.15
N SER A 203 14.41 -1.21 -1.50
CA SER A 203 15.58 -0.62 -0.88
C SER A 203 16.50 -0.06 -1.96
N PRO A 204 17.13 1.09 -1.68
CA PRO A 204 18.11 1.65 -2.58
C PRO A 204 19.38 0.78 -2.66
N ALA A 205 19.94 0.67 -3.86
CA ALA A 205 21.30 0.19 -4.11
C ALA A 205 22.08 1.27 -4.89
N ALA A 206 23.38 1.09 -5.09
CA ALA A 206 24.25 2.14 -5.65
C ALA A 206 23.72 2.78 -6.94
N ASP A 207 23.46 1.97 -7.97
CA ASP A 207 22.96 2.41 -9.27
C ASP A 207 21.60 1.77 -9.63
N ASP A 208 20.96 1.10 -8.68
CA ASP A 208 19.76 0.30 -8.93
C ASP A 208 18.86 0.23 -7.70
N VAL A 209 17.76 -0.49 -7.82
CA VAL A 209 16.79 -0.72 -6.76
C VAL A 209 16.63 -2.22 -6.55
N THR A 210 16.63 -2.64 -5.29
CA THR A 210 16.45 -4.05 -4.92
C THR A 210 15.35 -4.20 -3.88
N VAL A 211 14.92 -5.43 -3.61
CA VAL A 211 14.09 -5.76 -2.45
C VAL A 211 14.93 -6.44 -1.38
N THR A 212 14.83 -5.99 -0.13
CA THR A 212 15.62 -6.54 0.98
C THR A 212 14.77 -6.86 2.21
N GLN A 213 15.31 -7.75 3.06
CA GLN A 213 14.78 -8.07 4.38
C GLN A 213 15.95 -8.14 5.39
N PRO A 214 15.83 -7.57 6.61
CA PRO A 214 14.68 -6.84 7.13
C PRO A 214 14.48 -5.50 6.42
N CYS A 215 13.23 -5.03 6.38
CA CYS A 215 12.91 -3.67 5.95
C CYS A 215 13.69 -2.66 6.81
N SER A 216 14.61 -1.90 6.21
CA SER A 216 15.46 -0.96 6.93
C SER A 216 14.61 0.10 7.65
N ALA A 217 14.69 0.13 8.98
CA ALA A 217 13.92 1.06 9.81
C ALA A 217 14.60 2.44 10.02
N GLY A 218 15.82 2.65 9.48
CA GLY A 218 16.66 3.80 9.84
C GLY A 218 17.44 4.48 8.70
N ALA A 219 17.19 4.12 7.44
CA ALA A 219 17.73 4.81 6.28
C ALA A 219 16.58 5.51 5.55
N LEU A 220 16.85 6.68 4.95
CA LEU A 220 15.88 7.51 4.21
C LEU A 220 14.84 6.65 3.46
N GLY A 221 13.55 6.80 3.78
CA GLY A 221 12.50 6.03 3.13
C GLY A 221 12.17 6.55 1.73
N TRP A 222 11.23 5.88 1.08
CA TRP A 222 10.60 6.35 -0.15
C TRP A 222 9.48 7.32 0.19
N THR A 223 9.52 8.53 -0.37
CA THR A 223 8.45 9.52 -0.18
C THR A 223 7.85 9.92 -1.52
N PHE A 224 6.53 9.77 -1.65
CA PHE A 224 5.79 10.35 -2.79
C PHE A 224 5.72 11.88 -2.66
N GLN A 225 6.32 12.59 -3.62
CA GLN A 225 6.18 14.03 -3.76
C GLN A 225 5.18 14.33 -4.88
N ARG A 226 4.23 15.23 -4.62
CA ARG A 226 3.39 15.77 -5.70
C ARG A 226 4.26 16.64 -6.59
N ARG A 227 4.11 16.44 -7.90
CA ARG A 227 4.64 17.34 -8.91
C ARG A 227 3.65 18.47 -9.13
#